data_AF-A0ABD5KZ64-F1
#
_entry.id   AF-A0ABD5KZ64-F1
#
_cell.length_a   1.000
_cell.length_b   1.000
_cell.length_c   1.000
_cell.angle_alpha   90.00
_cell.angle_beta   90.00
_cell.angle_gamma   90.00
#
_symmetry.space_group_name_H-M   'P 1'
#
loop_
_entity.id
_entity.type
_entity.pdbx_description
1 polymer ?
#
loop_
_entity_poly.entity_id
_entity_poly.type
_entity_poly.pdbx_seq_one_letter_code
_entity_poly.pdbx_strand_id
1 'polypeptide(L)'
;MPHKITLTGSATGPLREYDRYVAFDMREKGSPSAPKGLKKSTFISYTVFVAKKAFNKTGLTKKSIMHEKILIQGEPTLDIPIDECPGEVGVICFQITVLPNKNDKEKNDSDAKKEPKQEASGPSEAQKKTESTKQEEAQEPVSQPVAKEEKKAETVQTEVKEPPVQEKKVEPQNKQITNQPKGTQDLLNFDEIIVPEEFLKTRPNPEKTQKVIDFVKRTGRLDEPLTIEKGSNVLKDGYRRYVVAKTVKMDKVPVVYEYQK
;
A
#
# COMPACT_ATOMS: atom_id res chain seq x y z
N MET A 1 -24.80 -6.18 15.76
CA MET A 1 -25.10 -5.42 14.52
C MET A 1 -23.80 -5.20 13.77
N PRO A 2 -23.76 -5.38 12.44
CA PRO A 2 -22.55 -5.11 11.67
C PRO A 2 -22.23 -3.62 11.72
N HIS A 3 -20.96 -3.29 11.96
CA HIS A 3 -20.49 -1.92 11.89
C HIS A 3 -20.51 -1.44 10.44
N LYS A 4 -21.20 -0.33 10.17
CA LYS A 4 -21.30 0.24 8.83
C LYS A 4 -20.59 1.58 8.78
N ILE A 5 -19.81 1.77 7.73
CA ILE A 5 -19.17 3.04 7.39
C ILE A 5 -19.60 3.46 5.98
N THR A 6 -19.80 4.76 5.79
CA THR A 6 -20.07 5.35 4.48
C THR A 6 -18.95 6.32 4.16
N LEU A 7 -18.26 6.09 3.04
CA LEU A 7 -17.21 6.97 2.53
C LEU A 7 -17.70 7.66 1.27
N THR A 8 -17.44 8.97 1.15
CA THR A 8 -17.74 9.72 -0.07
C THR A 8 -16.52 10.50 -0.53
N GLY A 9 -16.07 10.29 -1.76
CA GLY A 9 -14.90 10.98 -2.28
C GLY A 9 -14.45 10.41 -3.62
N SER A 10 -13.20 10.64 -3.99
CA SER A 10 -12.55 9.97 -5.13
C SER A 10 -11.37 9.14 -4.65
N ALA A 11 -10.87 8.24 -5.48
CA ALA A 11 -9.68 7.47 -5.15
C ALA A 11 -8.44 8.38 -5.15
N THR A 12 -7.58 8.24 -4.14
CA THR A 12 -6.33 8.98 -4.01
C THR A 12 -5.12 8.23 -4.54
N GLY A 13 -5.26 6.91 -4.77
CA GLY A 13 -4.18 6.02 -5.20
C GLY A 13 -4.53 5.23 -6.46
N PRO A 14 -3.57 4.47 -7.00
CA PRO A 14 -3.81 3.58 -8.12
C PRO A 14 -4.76 2.44 -7.73
N LEU A 15 -5.62 2.03 -8.66
CA LEU A 15 -6.44 0.84 -8.51
C LEU A 15 -5.55 -0.41 -8.53
N ARG A 16 -5.58 -1.18 -7.44
CA ARG A 16 -4.95 -2.49 -7.30
C ARG A 16 -5.96 -3.57 -7.66
N GLU A 17 -5.63 -4.41 -8.62
CA GLU A 17 -6.51 -5.49 -9.06
C GLU A 17 -5.95 -6.82 -8.57
N TYR A 18 -6.78 -7.56 -7.85
CA TYR A 18 -6.51 -8.92 -7.42
C TYR A 18 -7.43 -9.87 -8.19
N ASP A 19 -7.25 -11.17 -7.96
CA ASP A 19 -8.02 -12.21 -8.65
C ASP A 19 -9.54 -12.06 -8.39
N ARG A 20 -9.94 -11.91 -7.13
CA ARG A 20 -11.35 -11.89 -6.69
C ARG A 20 -11.92 -10.49 -6.40
N TYR A 21 -11.07 -9.52 -6.10
CA TYR A 21 -11.46 -8.17 -5.70
C TYR A 21 -10.54 -7.12 -6.30
N VAL A 22 -10.96 -5.87 -6.22
CA VAL A 22 -10.14 -4.69 -6.48
C VAL A 22 -9.99 -3.91 -5.20
N ALA A 23 -8.86 -3.24 -5.02
CA ALA A 23 -8.61 -2.36 -3.89
C ALA A 23 -8.14 -1.00 -4.36
N PHE A 24 -8.57 0.05 -3.69
CA PHE A 24 -8.08 1.40 -3.93
C PHE A 24 -8.15 2.21 -2.65
N ASP A 25 -7.33 3.26 -2.59
CA ASP A 25 -7.25 4.09 -1.40
C ASP A 25 -8.11 5.33 -1.58
N MET A 26 -8.76 5.72 -0.49
CA MET A 26 -9.54 6.95 -0.39
C MET A 26 -9.11 7.72 0.85
N ARG A 27 -9.34 9.02 0.81
CA ARG A 27 -9.09 9.88 1.96
C ARG A 27 -10.35 10.65 2.31
N GLU A 28 -10.80 10.50 3.54
CA GLU A 28 -11.94 11.26 4.04
C GLU A 28 -11.48 12.15 5.19
N LYS A 29 -12.05 13.36 5.23
CA LYS A 29 -11.81 14.31 6.32
C LYS A 29 -12.96 14.19 7.30
N GLY A 30 -12.67 14.22 8.59
CA GLY A 30 -13.74 14.35 9.57
C GLY A 30 -14.54 15.63 9.41
N SER A 31 -15.72 15.67 10.03
CA SER A 31 -16.66 16.78 9.90
C SER A 31 -15.98 18.14 10.12
N PRO A 32 -16.20 19.13 9.23
CA PRO A 32 -15.68 20.48 9.42
C PRO A 32 -16.27 21.15 10.67
N SER A 33 -17.42 20.65 11.14
CA SER A 33 -18.16 21.15 12.30
C SER A 33 -17.94 20.26 13.53
N ALA A 34 -16.68 19.96 13.84
CA ALA A 34 -16.35 19.24 15.07
C ALA A 34 -16.84 20.05 16.30
N PRO A 35 -17.43 19.38 17.33
CA PRO A 35 -17.89 20.07 18.54
C PRO A 35 -16.79 20.91 19.19
N LYS A 36 -17.16 22.08 19.71
CA LYS A 36 -16.23 23.00 20.39
C LYS A 36 -15.54 22.27 21.56
N GLY A 37 -14.21 22.44 21.68
CA GLY A 37 -13.41 21.82 22.73
C GLY A 37 -12.82 20.44 22.39
N LEU A 38 -13.18 19.85 21.25
CA LEU A 38 -12.59 18.59 20.78
C LEU A 38 -11.50 18.83 19.72
N LYS A 39 -10.54 17.90 19.64
CA LYS A 39 -9.51 17.93 18.60
C LYS A 39 -10.18 17.82 17.23
N LYS A 40 -9.77 18.67 16.29
CA LYS A 40 -10.22 18.58 14.90
C LYS A 40 -9.72 17.27 14.32
N SER A 41 -10.60 16.55 13.65
CA SER A 41 -10.23 15.35 12.91
C SER A 41 -9.37 15.74 11.72
N THR A 42 -8.23 15.06 11.57
CA THR A 42 -7.38 15.12 10.40
C THR A 42 -7.97 14.28 9.28
N PHE A 43 -7.23 14.13 8.19
CA PHE A 43 -7.59 13.16 7.16
C PHE A 43 -7.36 11.75 7.69
N ILE A 44 -8.31 10.86 7.44
CA ILE A 44 -8.17 9.42 7.65
C ILE A 44 -8.03 8.79 6.27
N SER A 45 -7.04 7.93 6.12
CA SER A 45 -6.81 7.21 4.87
C SER A 45 -7.45 5.83 4.98
N TYR A 46 -8.28 5.46 4.01
CA TYR A 46 -8.98 4.19 3.96
C TYR A 46 -8.49 3.38 2.75
N THR A 47 -8.37 2.07 2.91
CA THR A 47 -8.24 1.15 1.78
C THR A 47 -9.56 0.43 1.59
N VAL A 48 -10.19 0.61 0.43
CA VAL A 48 -11.49 0.02 0.13
C VAL A 48 -11.30 -1.22 -0.71
N PHE A 49 -11.88 -2.33 -0.27
CA PHE A 49 -11.91 -3.61 -0.98
C PHE A 49 -13.28 -3.81 -1.60
N VAL A 50 -13.34 -3.93 -2.93
CA VAL A 50 -14.57 -4.08 -3.69
C VAL A 50 -14.53 -5.37 -4.48
N ALA A 51 -15.59 -6.18 -4.40
CA ALA A 51 -15.70 -7.37 -5.25
C ALA A 51 -15.65 -6.98 -6.74
N LYS A 52 -14.86 -7.71 -7.54
CA LYS A 52 -14.64 -7.38 -8.96
C LYS A 52 -15.95 -7.28 -9.76
N LYS A 53 -16.92 -8.15 -9.44
CA LYS A 53 -18.27 -8.13 -10.03
C LYS A 53 -19.04 -6.84 -9.73
N ALA A 54 -18.91 -6.30 -8.52
CA ALA A 54 -19.58 -5.05 -8.14
C ALA A 54 -18.87 -3.85 -8.76
N PHE A 55 -17.54 -3.86 -8.80
CA PHE A 55 -16.76 -2.82 -9.45
C PHE A 55 -17.03 -2.72 -10.96
N ASN A 56 -17.08 -3.84 -11.68
CA ASN A 56 -17.34 -3.82 -13.11
C ASN A 56 -18.74 -3.28 -13.47
N LYS A 57 -19.71 -3.38 -12.55
CA LYS A 57 -21.06 -2.83 -12.75
C LYS A 57 -21.11 -1.30 -12.70
N THR A 58 -20.13 -0.66 -12.07
CA THR A 58 -20.11 0.81 -11.99
C THR A 58 -19.55 1.47 -13.23
N GLY A 59 -18.89 0.72 -14.12
CA GLY A 59 -18.20 1.27 -15.30
C GLY A 59 -16.92 2.05 -14.96
N LEU A 60 -16.49 2.04 -13.70
CA LEU A 60 -15.27 2.73 -13.27
C LEU A 60 -14.04 2.08 -13.88
N THR A 61 -13.12 2.91 -14.36
CA THR A 61 -11.81 2.47 -14.85
C THR A 61 -10.69 2.97 -13.94
N LYS A 62 -9.48 2.41 -14.09
CA LYS A 62 -8.28 2.85 -13.35
C LYS A 62 -8.06 4.36 -13.39
N LYS A 63 -8.46 5.01 -14.49
CA LYS A 63 -8.32 6.45 -14.69
C LYS A 63 -9.53 7.23 -14.18
N SER A 64 -10.76 6.73 -14.39
CA SER A 64 -11.94 7.52 -14.03
C SER A 64 -12.24 7.51 -12.53
N ILE A 65 -11.82 6.47 -11.79
CA ILE A 65 -12.00 6.41 -10.32
C ILE A 65 -11.29 7.54 -9.54
N MET A 66 -10.24 8.12 -10.12
CA MET A 66 -9.52 9.26 -9.51
C MET A 66 -10.26 10.58 -9.69
N HIS A 67 -11.09 10.68 -10.74
CA HIS A 67 -11.78 11.92 -11.11
C HIS A 67 -13.26 11.88 -10.71
N GLU A 68 -13.89 10.70 -10.74
CA GLU A 68 -15.28 10.49 -10.39
C GLU A 68 -15.47 10.46 -8.87
N LYS A 69 -16.54 11.10 -8.42
CA LYS A 69 -16.96 11.02 -7.02
C LYS A 69 -17.73 9.73 -6.83
N ILE A 70 -17.32 8.91 -5.87
CA ILE A 70 -17.91 7.63 -5.53
C ILE A 70 -18.42 7.65 -4.10
N LEU A 71 -19.56 6.99 -3.90
CA LEU A 71 -20.14 6.68 -2.60
C LEU A 71 -19.91 5.21 -2.31
N ILE A 72 -19.39 4.90 -1.13
CA ILE A 72 -19.03 3.56 -0.72
C ILE A 72 -19.70 3.29 0.61
N GLN A 73 -20.41 2.18 0.71
CA GLN A 73 -20.98 1.68 1.96
C GLN A 73 -20.40 0.30 2.23
N GLY A 74 -19.82 0.13 3.41
CA GLY A 74 -19.09 -1.07 3.77
C GLY A 74 -18.96 -1.26 5.26
N GLU A 75 -18.18 -2.26 5.64
CA GLU A 75 -17.76 -2.49 7.03
C GLU A 75 -16.27 -2.20 7.20
N PRO A 76 -15.86 -1.54 8.29
CA PRO A 76 -14.45 -1.37 8.60
C PRO A 76 -13.83 -2.69 9.07
N THR A 77 -12.62 -2.99 8.62
CA THR A 77 -11.83 -4.15 9.05
C THR A 77 -10.40 -3.73 9.36
N LEU A 78 -9.83 -4.35 10.39
CA LEU A 78 -8.43 -4.22 10.80
C LEU A 78 -7.67 -5.55 10.69
N ASP A 79 -8.34 -6.60 10.20
CA ASP A 79 -7.81 -7.97 10.12
C ASP A 79 -6.96 -8.19 8.85
N ILE A 80 -7.04 -7.25 7.90
CA ILE A 80 -6.28 -7.29 6.65
C ILE A 80 -4.84 -6.87 6.93
N PRO A 81 -3.83 -7.61 6.46
CA PRO A 81 -2.43 -7.27 6.68
C PRO A 81 -2.08 -5.89 6.11
N ILE A 82 -1.17 -5.20 6.80
CA ILE A 82 -0.72 -3.83 6.48
C ILE A 82 -0.15 -3.74 5.05
N ASP A 83 0.38 -4.84 4.51
CA ASP A 83 0.90 -4.90 3.15
C ASP A 83 -0.20 -4.76 2.08
N GLU A 84 -1.43 -5.21 2.39
CA GLU A 84 -2.60 -5.11 1.50
C GLU A 84 -3.46 -3.87 1.81
N CYS A 85 -3.42 -3.38 3.05
CA CYS A 85 -4.13 -2.21 3.53
C CYS A 85 -3.15 -1.06 3.86
N PRO A 86 -2.69 -0.29 2.85
CA PRO A 86 -1.84 0.88 3.09
C PRO A 86 -2.58 2.03 3.78
N GLY A 87 -3.92 2.05 3.74
CA GLY A 87 -4.74 2.96 4.52
C GLY A 87 -4.70 2.62 6.01
N GLU A 88 -5.03 3.60 6.85
CA GLU A 88 -5.15 3.43 8.30
C GLU A 88 -6.27 2.46 8.68
N VAL A 89 -7.33 2.41 7.87
CA VAL A 89 -8.50 1.55 8.08
C VAL A 89 -8.89 0.84 6.79
N GLY A 90 -9.04 -0.48 6.83
CA GLY A 90 -9.59 -1.26 5.73
C GLY A 90 -11.11 -1.16 5.71
N VAL A 91 -11.72 -1.13 4.52
CA VAL A 91 -13.18 -1.11 4.37
C VAL A 91 -13.61 -2.15 3.33
N ILE A 92 -14.39 -3.14 3.75
CA ILE A 92 -14.99 -4.13 2.85
C ILE A 92 -16.29 -3.53 2.32
N CYS A 93 -16.33 -3.25 1.01
CA CYS A 93 -17.44 -2.59 0.35
C CYS A 93 -18.58 -3.57 0.05
N PHE A 94 -19.78 -3.22 0.50
CA PHE A 94 -21.02 -3.90 0.15
C PHE A 94 -21.70 -3.25 -1.05
N GLN A 95 -21.65 -1.92 -1.11
CA GLN A 95 -22.29 -1.13 -2.15
C GLN A 95 -21.40 0.02 -2.60
N ILE A 96 -21.22 0.13 -3.91
CA ILE A 96 -20.50 1.22 -4.57
C ILE A 96 -21.42 1.90 -5.58
N THR A 97 -21.49 3.23 -5.52
CA THR A 97 -22.29 4.05 -6.42
C THR A 97 -21.45 5.20 -6.94
N VAL A 98 -21.46 5.43 -8.24
CA VAL A 98 -20.85 6.62 -8.84
C VAL A 98 -21.81 7.80 -8.70
N LEU A 99 -21.35 8.87 -8.06
CA LEU A 99 -22.05 10.13 -7.98
C LEU A 99 -21.68 10.99 -9.19
N PRO A 100 -22.66 11.55 -9.91
CA PRO A 100 -22.37 12.44 -11.02
C PRO A 100 -21.63 13.70 -10.52
N ASN A 101 -20.50 13.99 -11.16
CA ASN A 101 -19.77 15.23 -10.91
C ASN A 101 -20.46 16.40 -11.64
N LYS A 102 -20.52 17.56 -10.99
CA LYS A 102 -21.11 18.78 -11.56
C LYS A 102 -20.30 19.42 -12.72
N ASN A 103 -19.27 18.74 -13.24
CA ASN A 103 -18.38 19.30 -14.27
C ASN A 103 -18.73 18.87 -15.71
N ASP A 104 -19.75 18.05 -15.93
CA ASP A 104 -20.27 17.74 -17.27
C ASP A 104 -21.51 18.58 -17.61
N LYS A 105 -21.40 19.91 -17.48
CA LYS A 105 -22.40 20.87 -17.97
C LYS A 105 -21.75 22.13 -18.55
N GLU A 106 -20.83 21.98 -19.50
CA GLU A 106 -20.57 23.06 -20.47
C GLU A 106 -20.25 22.48 -21.86
N LYS A 107 -21.33 22.19 -22.62
CA LYS A 107 -21.50 22.59 -24.03
C LYS A 107 -22.93 22.29 -24.50
N ASN A 108 -23.61 23.37 -24.93
CA ASN A 108 -24.96 23.51 -25.50
C ASN A 108 -26.12 23.33 -24.48
N ASP A 109 -27.07 24.24 -24.29
CA ASP A 109 -27.43 25.44 -25.03
C ASP A 109 -28.10 26.45 -24.08
N SER A 110 -28.15 27.67 -24.60
CA SER A 110 -28.54 28.96 -24.06
C SER A 110 -30.00 29.06 -23.58
N ASP A 111 -30.22 30.07 -22.73
CA ASP A 111 -31.49 30.77 -22.47
C ASP A 111 -32.61 30.05 -21.67
N ALA A 112 -32.72 30.39 -20.38
CA ALA A 112 -33.79 31.28 -19.89
C ALA A 112 -33.80 31.40 -18.35
N LYS A 113 -33.26 32.52 -17.87
CA LYS A 113 -33.92 33.50 -16.97
C LYS A 113 -34.44 33.06 -15.58
N LYS A 114 -33.78 33.67 -14.58
CA LYS A 114 -34.29 34.26 -13.32
C LYS A 114 -34.54 33.36 -12.09
N GLU A 115 -33.57 33.46 -11.17
CA GLU A 115 -33.74 33.64 -9.72
C GLU A 115 -34.85 34.65 -9.35
N PRO A 116 -35.48 34.57 -8.15
CA PRO A 116 -34.77 34.96 -6.92
C PRO A 116 -35.02 34.11 -5.65
N LYS A 117 -33.93 33.99 -4.89
CA LYS A 117 -33.78 33.95 -3.41
C LYS A 117 -35.04 33.98 -2.54
N GLN A 118 -35.04 33.15 -1.49
CA GLN A 118 -35.20 33.65 -0.12
C GLN A 118 -34.71 32.67 0.96
N GLU A 119 -34.08 33.26 1.98
CA GLU A 119 -33.53 32.67 3.20
C GLU A 119 -34.63 32.18 4.18
N ALA A 120 -34.26 31.24 5.04
CA ALA A 120 -34.31 31.37 6.51
C ALA A 120 -34.76 30.09 7.26
N SER A 121 -33.92 29.72 8.24
CA SER A 121 -34.26 29.19 9.58
C SER A 121 -35.15 27.94 9.75
N GLY A 122 -34.58 26.92 10.44
CA GLY A 122 -35.35 25.93 11.22
C GLY A 122 -36.03 26.55 12.47
N PRO A 123 -36.51 25.79 13.49
CA PRO A 123 -35.94 24.53 14.00
C PRO A 123 -36.98 23.49 14.55
N SER A 124 -36.48 22.50 15.31
CA SER A 124 -37.15 21.67 16.34
C SER A 124 -38.01 20.49 15.84
N GLU A 125 -38.18 19.35 16.52
CA GLU A 125 -37.57 18.61 17.64
C GLU A 125 -38.40 17.31 17.78
N ALA A 126 -37.95 16.35 18.61
CA ALA A 126 -38.75 15.25 19.20
C ALA A 126 -39.17 14.10 18.24
N GLN A 127 -39.23 12.81 18.61
CA GLN A 127 -39.15 12.02 19.85
C GLN A 127 -38.99 10.53 19.41
N LYS A 128 -38.07 9.75 19.99
CA LYS A 128 -38.24 8.76 21.09
C LYS A 128 -38.90 7.39 20.75
N LYS A 129 -38.08 6.34 20.93
CA LYS A 129 -38.29 5.04 21.64
C LYS A 129 -39.44 4.08 21.27
N THR A 130 -39.05 2.81 21.04
CA THR A 130 -39.59 1.51 21.55
C THR A 130 -38.69 0.39 20.98
N GLU A 131 -37.93 -0.49 21.67
CA GLU A 131 -38.23 -1.54 22.70
C GLU A 131 -39.51 -2.33 22.37
N SER A 132 -39.57 -3.66 22.22
CA SER A 132 -38.77 -4.83 22.65
C SER A 132 -39.11 -6.03 21.71
N THR A 133 -38.36 -7.14 21.65
CA THR A 133 -38.77 -8.46 22.23
C THR A 133 -37.65 -9.50 22.05
N LYS A 134 -37.55 -10.35 23.07
CA LYS A 134 -36.59 -11.40 23.44
C LYS A 134 -37.06 -12.80 22.95
N GLN A 135 -36.12 -13.71 22.67
CA GLN A 135 -36.09 -15.18 22.94
C GLN A 135 -34.94 -15.80 22.10
N GLU A 136 -33.85 -16.34 22.68
CA GLU A 136 -33.65 -17.73 23.20
C GLU A 136 -33.97 -18.80 22.12
N GLU A 137 -33.10 -19.75 21.73
CA GLU A 137 -32.40 -20.74 22.56
C GLU A 137 -31.39 -21.63 21.73
N ALA A 138 -30.36 -22.15 22.42
CA ALA A 138 -29.57 -23.42 22.28
C ALA A 138 -28.73 -23.77 21.01
N GLN A 139 -27.39 -23.86 21.14
CA GLN A 139 -26.49 -25.03 21.46
C GLN A 139 -26.13 -25.90 20.22
N GLU A 140 -24.91 -25.82 19.65
CA GLU A 140 -23.65 -26.57 19.96
C GLU A 140 -23.66 -28.07 19.53
N PRO A 141 -22.50 -28.75 19.36
CA PRO A 141 -21.26 -28.48 18.61
C PRO A 141 -20.96 -29.69 17.67
N VAL A 142 -19.71 -30.19 17.53
CA VAL A 142 -19.23 -31.41 16.79
C VAL A 142 -18.68 -31.11 15.37
N SER A 143 -17.48 -31.51 14.92
CA SER A 143 -16.32 -32.20 15.48
C SER A 143 -15.13 -32.09 14.50
N GLN A 144 -13.91 -32.13 15.05
CA GLN A 144 -12.68 -32.54 14.34
C GLN A 144 -12.71 -34.07 14.06
N PRO A 145 -11.85 -34.57 13.14
CA PRO A 145 -10.61 -35.22 13.58
C PRO A 145 -9.40 -34.78 12.72
N VAL A 146 -8.25 -34.42 13.30
CA VAL A 146 -7.13 -35.26 13.77
C VAL A 146 -6.49 -36.15 12.69
N ALA A 147 -5.32 -35.69 12.23
CA ALA A 147 -4.06 -36.36 11.91
C ALA A 147 -4.03 -37.85 11.48
N LYS A 148 -3.26 -38.11 10.40
CA LYS A 148 -2.21 -39.14 10.43
C LYS A 148 -1.06 -38.83 9.47
N GLU A 149 0.11 -39.00 10.08
CA GLU A 149 1.49 -38.92 9.63
C GLU A 149 1.82 -40.01 8.60
N GLU A 150 2.76 -39.77 7.67
CA GLU A 150 3.94 -40.63 7.52
C GLU A 150 4.99 -40.04 6.55
N LYS A 151 6.22 -40.02 7.06
CA LYS A 151 7.49 -39.82 6.37
C LYS A 151 7.71 -40.87 5.28
N LYS A 152 8.42 -40.50 4.22
CA LYS A 152 9.64 -41.23 3.85
C LYS A 152 10.64 -40.34 3.11
N ALA A 153 11.84 -40.28 3.66
CA ALA A 153 13.04 -39.80 3.00
C ALA A 153 13.60 -40.90 2.08
N GLU A 154 14.20 -40.53 0.95
CA GLU A 154 15.45 -41.12 0.49
C GLU A 154 16.19 -40.18 -0.48
N THR A 155 17.50 -40.34 -0.42
CA THR A 155 18.63 -39.49 -0.80
C THR A 155 19.14 -39.77 -2.23
N VAL A 156 20.27 -39.12 -2.57
CA VAL A 156 21.27 -39.40 -3.64
C VAL A 156 21.11 -38.47 -4.87
N GLN A 157 21.87 -37.36 -4.97
CA GLN A 157 23.29 -37.19 -5.37
C GLN A 157 23.58 -37.47 -6.86
N THR A 158 24.64 -36.81 -7.34
CA THR A 158 25.28 -36.87 -8.69
C THR A 158 24.82 -35.74 -9.63
N GLU A 159 25.65 -34.93 -10.28
CA GLU A 159 27.09 -34.70 -10.28
C GLU A 159 27.36 -33.52 -11.23
N VAL A 160 28.44 -32.83 -10.92
CA VAL A 160 29.21 -31.83 -11.67
C VAL A 160 29.24 -32.05 -13.19
N LYS A 161 29.03 -30.97 -13.95
CA LYS A 161 29.64 -30.80 -15.28
C LYS A 161 29.92 -29.32 -15.56
N GLU A 162 31.17 -28.90 -15.32
CA GLU A 162 31.80 -27.82 -16.09
C GLU A 162 32.00 -28.29 -17.54
N PRO A 163 31.99 -27.35 -18.51
CA PRO A 163 33.27 -26.95 -19.11
C PRO A 163 33.27 -25.46 -19.53
N PRO A 164 34.30 -24.97 -20.24
CA PRO A 164 35.53 -24.38 -19.75
C PRO A 164 35.57 -22.84 -19.93
N VAL A 165 36.49 -22.21 -19.19
CA VAL A 165 36.91 -20.81 -19.37
C VAL A 165 37.44 -20.57 -20.79
N GLN A 166 36.85 -19.62 -21.51
CA GLN A 166 37.53 -18.84 -22.54
C GLN A 166 37.11 -17.37 -22.45
N GLU A 167 38.09 -16.55 -22.08
CA GLU A 167 38.08 -15.10 -22.19
C GLU A 167 37.84 -14.68 -23.65
N LYS A 168 36.78 -13.90 -23.88
CA LYS A 168 36.71 -12.99 -25.03
C LYS A 168 35.81 -11.80 -24.71
N LYS A 169 36.48 -10.72 -24.30
CA LYS A 169 36.20 -9.31 -24.64
C LYS A 169 34.74 -9.02 -25.00
N VAL A 170 33.95 -8.64 -24.01
CA VAL A 170 32.71 -7.88 -24.25
C VAL A 170 32.91 -6.51 -23.63
N GLU A 171 33.06 -5.53 -24.52
CA GLU A 171 33.02 -4.10 -24.22
C GLU A 171 31.78 -3.77 -23.38
N PRO A 172 31.87 -2.83 -22.42
CA PRO A 172 30.81 -2.59 -21.46
C PRO A 172 29.61 -1.98 -22.19
N GLN A 173 28.63 -2.83 -22.50
CA GLN A 173 27.34 -2.38 -23.01
C GLN A 173 26.63 -1.63 -21.88
N ASN A 174 26.82 -0.32 -21.93
CA ASN A 174 26.09 0.74 -21.27
C ASN A 174 24.57 0.54 -21.44
N LYS A 175 23.98 -0.35 -20.62
CA LYS A 175 22.54 -0.42 -20.41
C LYS A 175 22.18 0.67 -19.41
N GLN A 176 21.82 1.81 -19.97
CA GLN A 176 21.11 2.94 -19.36
C GLN A 176 20.66 2.70 -17.90
N ILE A 177 21.38 3.32 -16.96
CA ILE A 177 20.99 3.46 -15.57
C ILE A 177 19.87 4.52 -15.49
N THR A 178 18.70 4.24 -16.08
CA THR A 178 17.54 5.11 -15.92
C THR A 178 16.74 4.60 -14.74
N ASN A 179 16.53 5.44 -13.71
CA ASN A 179 15.77 5.21 -12.46
C ASN A 179 16.55 4.90 -11.16
N GLN A 180 17.89 4.95 -11.14
CA GLN A 180 18.65 4.76 -9.90
C GLN A 180 19.01 6.08 -9.20
N PRO A 181 19.31 6.05 -7.88
CA PRO A 181 19.68 7.27 -7.17
C PRO A 181 20.93 7.92 -7.78
N LYS A 182 20.95 9.26 -7.75
CA LYS A 182 22.07 10.04 -8.31
C LYS A 182 23.38 9.59 -7.64
N GLY A 183 24.40 9.38 -8.46
CA GLY A 183 25.72 8.95 -8.00
C GLY A 183 25.95 7.44 -8.01
N THR A 184 24.93 6.61 -8.29
CA THR A 184 25.12 5.16 -8.46
C THR A 184 26.16 4.87 -9.54
N GLN A 185 27.21 4.14 -9.17
CA GLN A 185 28.28 3.72 -10.09
C GLN A 185 28.01 2.32 -10.64
N ASP A 186 27.41 1.43 -9.83
CA ASP A 186 27.08 0.06 -10.24
C ASP A 186 25.87 -0.52 -9.48
N LEU A 187 25.33 -1.66 -9.92
CA LEU A 187 24.42 -2.49 -9.13
C LEU A 187 25.15 -3.75 -8.69
N LEU A 188 25.30 -3.90 -7.38
CA LEU A 188 25.85 -5.11 -6.80
C LEU A 188 24.73 -6.02 -6.27
N ASN A 189 24.94 -7.33 -6.27
CA ASN A 189 24.05 -8.24 -5.58
C ASN A 189 24.15 -7.98 -4.06
N PHE A 190 23.03 -8.03 -3.37
CA PHE A 190 22.98 -7.74 -1.94
C PHE A 190 23.89 -8.67 -1.11
N ASP A 191 23.93 -9.96 -1.48
CA ASP A 191 24.72 -10.98 -0.77
C ASP A 191 26.24 -10.85 -0.94
N GLU A 192 26.69 -10.08 -1.93
CA GLU A 192 28.12 -9.85 -2.18
C GLU A 192 28.69 -8.73 -1.28
N ILE A 193 27.84 -8.01 -0.56
CA ILE A 193 28.24 -6.92 0.34
C ILE A 193 28.65 -7.49 1.70
N ILE A 194 29.89 -7.23 2.08
CA ILE A 194 30.42 -7.64 3.38
C ILE A 194 30.18 -6.50 4.38
N VAL A 195 29.42 -6.77 5.44
CA VAL A 195 29.16 -5.76 6.49
C VAL A 195 30.14 -5.94 7.65
N PRO A 196 30.94 -4.90 7.99
CA PRO A 196 31.79 -4.93 9.17
C PRO A 196 31.01 -5.15 10.46
N GLU A 197 31.62 -5.85 11.42
CA GLU A 197 31.00 -6.09 12.74
C GLU A 197 30.68 -4.81 13.52
N GLU A 198 31.41 -3.73 13.28
CA GLU A 198 31.17 -2.41 13.89
C GLU A 198 29.75 -1.90 13.58
N PHE A 199 29.28 -2.14 12.36
CA PHE A 199 27.92 -1.80 11.97
C PHE A 199 26.89 -2.72 12.60
N LEU A 200 27.18 -4.02 12.74
CA LEU A 200 26.26 -4.97 13.41
C LEU A 200 25.99 -4.60 14.87
N LYS A 201 26.96 -3.98 15.55
CA LYS A 201 26.84 -3.53 16.95
C LYS A 201 26.03 -2.25 17.09
N THR A 202 25.86 -1.47 16.02
CA THR A 202 25.14 -0.20 16.06
C THR A 202 23.70 -0.38 15.56
N ARG A 203 22.73 0.16 16.31
CA ARG A 203 21.34 0.22 15.85
C ARG A 203 21.12 1.53 15.09
N PRO A 204 20.74 1.49 13.80
CA PRO A 204 20.39 2.70 13.07
C PRO A 204 19.25 3.47 13.76
N ASN A 205 19.30 4.80 13.71
CA ASN A 205 18.25 5.65 14.29
C ASN A 205 16.88 5.30 13.66
N PRO A 206 15.84 4.98 14.47
CA PRO A 206 14.57 4.49 13.98
C PRO A 206 13.83 5.50 13.10
N GLU A 207 13.84 6.79 13.45
CA GLU A 207 13.12 7.83 12.69
C GLU A 207 13.69 7.98 11.28
N LYS A 208 15.02 8.01 11.16
CA LYS A 208 15.69 8.10 9.86
C LYS A 208 15.55 6.80 9.07
N THR A 209 15.46 5.67 9.75
CA THR A 209 15.27 4.36 9.12
C THR A 209 13.88 4.27 8.52
N GLN A 210 12.85 4.72 9.25
CA GLN A 210 11.49 4.76 8.77
C GLN A 210 11.33 5.61 7.50
N LYS A 211 12.00 6.76 7.42
CA LYS A 211 12.01 7.59 6.20
C LYS A 211 12.53 6.84 4.97
N VAL A 212 13.59 6.03 5.13
CA VAL A 212 14.13 5.20 4.05
C VAL A 212 13.16 4.07 3.70
N ILE A 213 12.55 3.44 4.70
CA ILE A 213 11.51 2.40 4.49
C ILE A 213 10.33 2.97 3.70
N ASP A 214 9.77 4.12 4.11
CA ASP A 214 8.65 4.76 3.44
C ASP A 214 9.01 5.16 2.00
N PHE A 215 10.25 5.61 1.79
CA PHE A 215 10.77 5.92 0.47
C PHE A 215 10.85 4.68 -0.42
N VAL A 216 11.41 3.58 0.09
CA VAL A 216 11.56 2.31 -0.63
C VAL A 216 10.18 1.70 -0.91
N LYS A 217 9.26 1.71 0.05
CA LYS A 217 7.88 1.25 -0.16
C LYS A 217 7.16 2.03 -1.25
N ARG A 218 7.37 3.36 -1.31
CA ARG A 218 6.73 4.23 -2.31
C ARG A 218 7.35 4.14 -3.70
N THR A 219 8.66 3.98 -3.79
CA THR A 219 9.41 4.10 -5.06
C THR A 219 9.98 2.79 -5.57
N GLY A 220 9.98 1.74 -4.74
CA GLY A 220 10.62 0.45 -5.03
C GLY A 220 12.14 0.48 -5.06
N ARG A 221 12.79 1.58 -4.65
CA ARG A 221 14.24 1.79 -4.76
C ARG A 221 14.82 2.50 -3.53
N LEU A 222 16.13 2.34 -3.34
CA LEU A 222 16.86 3.12 -2.34
C LEU A 222 16.89 4.62 -2.70
N ASP A 223 16.93 5.45 -1.67
CA ASP A 223 17.03 6.90 -1.76
C ASP A 223 18.41 7.34 -2.26
N GLU A 224 19.45 6.66 -1.79
CA GLU A 224 20.86 6.87 -2.13
C GLU A 224 21.59 5.52 -2.30
N PRO A 225 22.68 5.46 -3.09
CA PRO A 225 23.49 4.25 -3.23
C PRO A 225 24.22 3.89 -1.92
N LEU A 226 24.61 2.62 -1.75
CA LEU A 226 25.50 2.18 -0.65
C LEU A 226 26.95 2.49 -0.98
N THR A 227 27.75 2.87 0.02
CA THR A 227 29.18 3.10 -0.19
C THR A 227 29.94 1.84 0.19
N ILE A 228 30.62 1.24 -0.78
CA ILE A 228 31.42 0.04 -0.58
C ILE A 228 32.86 0.29 -1.00
N GLU A 229 33.77 -0.42 -0.36
CA GLU A 229 35.18 -0.39 -0.71
C GLU A 229 35.45 -1.19 -1.98
N LYS A 230 36.14 -0.58 -2.94
CA LYS A 230 36.44 -1.21 -4.22
C LYS A 230 37.43 -2.36 -4.04
N GLY A 231 37.02 -3.57 -4.42
CA GLY A 231 37.85 -4.78 -4.40
C GLY A 231 37.57 -5.72 -3.22
N SER A 232 37.13 -5.21 -2.07
CA SER A 232 36.74 -6.01 -0.90
C SER A 232 35.23 -6.11 -0.72
N ASN A 233 34.43 -5.27 -1.41
CA ASN A 233 32.97 -5.15 -1.25
C ASN A 233 32.54 -4.90 0.20
N VAL A 234 33.44 -4.35 1.02
CA VAL A 234 33.17 -4.03 2.42
C VAL A 234 32.34 -2.76 2.50
N LEU A 235 31.23 -2.80 3.25
CA LEU A 235 30.38 -1.64 3.48
C LEU A 235 31.09 -0.60 4.33
N LYS A 236 31.28 0.61 3.77
CA LYS A 236 31.88 1.76 4.46
C LYS A 236 30.84 2.74 4.98
N ASP A 237 29.78 2.96 4.21
CA ASP A 237 28.66 3.83 4.61
C ASP A 237 27.34 3.36 3.99
N GLY A 238 26.23 3.75 4.62
CA GLY A 238 24.89 3.37 4.20
C GLY A 238 24.33 2.15 4.92
N TYR A 239 24.88 1.77 6.08
CA TYR A 239 24.37 0.62 6.85
C TYR A 239 22.85 0.66 7.12
N ARG A 240 22.29 1.84 7.37
CA ARG A 240 20.82 1.99 7.48
C ARG A 240 20.08 1.54 6.22
N ARG A 241 20.58 1.92 5.04
CA ARG A 241 20.02 1.54 3.74
C ARG A 241 20.21 0.04 3.48
N TYR A 242 21.35 -0.52 3.90
CA TYR A 242 21.61 -1.95 3.85
C TYR A 242 20.59 -2.74 4.68
N VAL A 243 20.32 -2.33 5.93
CA VAL A 243 19.31 -2.98 6.79
C VAL A 243 17.92 -2.91 6.17
N VAL A 244 17.56 -1.78 5.57
CA VAL A 244 16.28 -1.64 4.85
C VAL A 244 16.23 -2.57 3.64
N ALA A 245 17.26 -2.57 2.79
CA ALA A 245 17.37 -3.45 1.63
C ALA A 245 17.27 -4.94 2.01
N LYS A 246 17.88 -5.32 3.14
CA LYS A 246 17.75 -6.67 3.73
C LYS A 246 16.30 -7.00 4.10
N THR A 247 15.63 -6.04 4.76
CA THR A 247 14.27 -6.19 5.26
C THR A 247 13.27 -6.36 4.11
N VAL A 248 13.47 -5.61 3.02
CA VAL A 248 12.62 -5.70 1.82
C VAL A 248 13.07 -6.78 0.83
N LYS A 249 14.13 -7.55 1.14
CA LYS A 249 14.69 -8.61 0.30
C LYS A 249 15.01 -8.14 -1.13
N MET A 250 15.77 -7.05 -1.24
CA MET A 250 16.26 -6.56 -2.54
C MET A 250 17.40 -7.42 -3.07
N ASP A 251 17.27 -7.93 -4.30
CA ASP A 251 18.32 -8.75 -4.94
C ASP A 251 19.53 -7.90 -5.35
N LYS A 252 19.27 -6.73 -5.95
CA LYS A 252 20.29 -5.81 -6.48
C LYS A 252 20.19 -4.45 -5.82
N VAL A 253 21.34 -3.91 -5.41
CA VAL A 253 21.42 -2.63 -4.72
C VAL A 253 22.36 -1.66 -5.45
N PRO A 254 21.98 -0.38 -5.58
CA PRO A 254 22.86 0.66 -6.11
C PRO A 254 24.06 0.86 -5.18
N VAL A 255 25.26 0.90 -5.74
CA VAL A 255 26.50 1.11 -4.99
C VAL A 255 27.36 2.23 -5.59
N VAL A 256 28.19 2.80 -4.72
CA VAL A 256 29.27 3.75 -5.00
C VAL A 256 30.55 3.16 -4.46
N TYR A 257 31.60 3.17 -5.27
CA TYR A 257 32.91 2.68 -4.86
C TYR A 257 33.71 3.78 -4.18
N GLU A 258 34.21 3.46 -2.99
CA GLU A 258 35.26 4.21 -2.32
C GLU A 258 36.61 3.54 -2.59
N TYR A 259 37.58 4.35 -3.01
CA TYR A 259 38.95 3.90 -3.26
C TYR A 259 39.74 4.06 -1.95
N GLN A 260 40.44 3.01 -1.51
CA GLN A 260 41.43 3.17 -0.46
C GLN A 260 42.48 4.18 -0.93
N LYS A 261 42.74 5.20 -0.10
CA LYS A 261 43.83 6.16 -0.29
C LYS A 261 45.14 5.59 0.23
#